data_AF-A0A377J3Q4-F1
#
_entry.id   AF-A0A377J3Q4-F1
#
_cell.length_a   1.000
_cell.length_b   1.000
_cell.length_c   1.000
_cell.angle_alpha   90.00
_cell.angle_beta   90.00
_cell.angle_gamma   90.00
#
_symmetry.space_group_name_H-M   'P 1'
#
loop_
_entity.id
_entity.type
_entity.pdbx_description
1 polymer ?
#
loop_
_entity_poly.entity_id
_entity_poly.type
_entity_poly.pdbx_seq_one_letter_code
_entity_poly.pdbx_strand_id
1 'polypeptide(L)'
;MKIFLKILIASLIAGTWHQIDNESAGVAIVLFLFVLAVLLMNPVKFQSPEKREEYIEKIRKQKEQKLAIIQKQKEERARLKKEKQDREAQEQKEFHARMKNRS
;
A
#
# COMPACT_ATOMS: atom_id res chain seq x y z
N MET A 1 14.62 19.90 1.53
CA MET A 1 16.09 20.09 1.52
C MET A 1 16.76 18.78 1.87
N LYS A 2 17.89 18.43 1.23
CA LYS A 2 18.72 17.28 1.65
C LYS A 2 19.15 17.49 3.10
N ILE A 3 19.23 16.41 3.89
CA ILE A 3 19.57 16.45 5.33
C ILE A 3 20.85 17.25 5.58
N PHE A 4 21.85 17.06 4.73
CA PHE A 4 23.10 17.81 4.74
C PHE A 4 22.91 19.34 4.80
N LEU A 5 22.00 19.89 3.98
CA LEU A 5 21.78 21.34 3.93
C LEU A 5 21.14 21.87 5.23
N LYS A 6 20.27 21.07 5.86
CA LYS A 6 19.64 21.44 7.14
C LYS A 6 20.67 21.51 8.26
N ILE A 7 21.61 20.56 8.29
CA ILE A 7 22.72 20.53 9.25
C ILE A 7 23.64 21.72 9.02
N LEU A 8 23.95 22.05 7.76
CA LEU A 8 24.80 23.19 7.41
C LEU A 8 24.18 24.52 7.87
N ILE A 9 22.87 24.72 7.64
CA ILE A 9 22.16 25.92 8.08
C ILE A 9 22.14 26.01 9.62
N ALA A 10 21.81 24.92 10.31
CA ALA A 10 21.82 24.90 11.77
C ALA A 10 23.21 25.22 12.34
N SER A 11 24.26 24.67 11.73
CA SER A 11 25.66 24.90 12.13
C SER A 11 26.08 26.36 11.92
N LEU A 12 25.69 26.97 10.79
CA LEU A 12 25.96 28.38 10.54
C LEU A 12 25.33 29.28 11.61
N ILE A 13 24.05 29.07 11.91
CA ILE A 13 23.33 29.92 12.88
C ILE A 13 23.94 29.77 14.28
N ALA A 14 24.22 28.54 14.71
CA ALA A 14 24.84 28.28 16.01
C ALA A 14 26.29 28.81 16.09
N GLY A 15 27.06 28.66 15.01
CA GLY A 15 28.43 29.17 14.93
C GLY A 15 28.48 30.70 14.94
N THR A 16 27.57 31.37 14.23
CA THR A 16 27.45 32.83 14.28
C THR A 16 27.06 33.29 15.69
N TRP A 17 26.15 32.58 16.36
CA TRP A 17 25.76 32.89 17.74
C TRP A 17 26.95 32.75 18.71
N HIS A 18 27.71 31.66 18.60
CA HIS A 18 28.89 31.43 19.43
C HIS A 18 29.97 32.51 19.24
N GLN A 19 30.14 33.04 18.01
CA GLN A 19 31.10 34.11 17.78
C GLN A 19 30.70 35.43 18.44
N ILE A 20 29.40 35.68 18.60
CA ILE A 20 28.87 36.89 19.24
C ILE A 20 28.94 36.77 20.76
N ASP A 21 28.65 35.58 21.29
CA ASP A 21 28.63 35.30 22.73
C ASP A 21 29.53 34.09 23.07
N ASN A 22 30.80 34.39 23.35
CA ASN A 22 31.83 33.38 23.65
C ASN A 22 31.72 32.77 25.05
N GLU A 23 30.94 33.34 25.97
CA GLU A 23 30.79 32.81 27.34
C GLU A 23 29.74 31.70 27.42
N SER A 24 28.80 31.68 26.47
CA SER A 24 27.61 30.85 26.51
C SER A 24 27.64 29.69 25.51
N ALA A 25 28.72 28.90 25.50
CA ALA A 25 28.84 27.74 24.60
C ALA A 25 27.64 26.76 24.70
N GLY A 26 27.07 26.61 25.90
CA GLY A 26 25.85 25.82 26.11
C GLY A 26 24.64 26.35 25.34
N VAL A 27 24.48 27.67 25.24
CA VAL A 27 23.37 28.30 24.50
C VAL A 27 23.50 28.05 23.01
N ALA A 28 24.71 28.13 22.45
CA ALA A 28 24.95 27.82 21.04
C ALA A 28 24.59 26.36 20.69
N ILE A 29 24.89 25.41 21.58
CA ILE A 29 24.54 23.99 21.42
C ILE A 29 23.02 23.78 21.47
N VAL A 30 22.33 24.39 22.44
CA VAL A 30 20.86 24.30 22.54
C VAL A 30 20.21 24.91 21.30
N LEU A 31 20.71 26.06 20.84
CA LEU A 31 20.22 26.74 19.65
C LEU A 31 20.43 25.90 18.39
N PHE A 32 21.60 25.25 18.25
CA PHE A 32 21.85 24.29 17.17
C PHE A 32 20.82 23.16 17.15
N LEU A 33 20.62 22.49 18.29
CA LEU A 33 19.70 21.36 18.40
C LEU A 33 18.25 21.78 18.13
N PHE A 34 17.84 22.94 18.64
CA PHE A 34 16.50 23.47 18.43
C PHE A 34 16.23 23.78 16.95
N VAL A 35 17.13 24.52 16.30
CA VAL A 35 17.01 24.86 14.88
C VAL A 35 17.04 23.60 14.03
N LEU A 36 17.93 22.66 14.34
CA LEU A 36 18.01 21.39 13.62
C LEU A 36 16.70 20.59 13.76
N ALA A 37 16.12 20.52 14.96
CA ALA A 37 14.85 19.84 15.20
C ALA A 37 13.72 20.47 14.36
N VAL A 38 13.58 21.80 14.37
CA VAL A 38 12.59 22.52 13.57
C VAL A 38 12.78 22.27 12.07
N LEU A 39 14.01 22.30 11.59
CA LEU A 39 14.31 22.03 10.17
C LEU A 39 14.04 20.57 9.80
N LEU A 40 14.20 19.62 10.72
CA LEU A 40 13.91 18.21 10.52
C LEU A 40 12.42 17.90 10.60
N MET A 41 11.64 18.66 11.36
CA MET A 41 10.18 18.54 11.37
C MET A 41 9.65 18.77 9.95
N ASN A 42 8.99 17.75 9.40
CA ASN A 42 8.29 17.90 8.14
C ASN A 42 7.04 18.74 8.40
N PRO A 43 6.83 19.86 7.68
CA PRO A 43 5.58 20.58 7.79
C PRO A 43 4.44 19.63 7.43
N VAL A 44 3.39 19.63 8.26
CA VAL A 44 2.16 18.87 7.98
C VAL A 44 1.63 19.39 6.65
N LYS A 45 1.90 18.65 5.57
CA LYS A 45 1.40 19.01 4.25
C LYS A 45 -0.09 18.83 4.30
N PHE A 46 -0.82 19.93 4.18
CA PHE A 46 -2.26 19.88 3.93
C PHE A 46 -2.45 19.10 2.62
N GLN A 47 -2.92 17.86 2.74
CA GLN A 47 -3.34 17.08 1.59
C GLN A 47 -4.69 17.66 1.18
N SER A 48 -4.80 18.18 -0.05
CA SER A 48 -6.09 18.65 -0.56
C SER A 48 -7.12 17.52 -0.44
N PRO A 49 -8.35 17.79 0.05
CA PRO A 49 -9.39 16.78 0.24
C PRO A 49 -9.67 15.99 -1.05
N GLU A 50 -9.59 16.66 -2.21
CA GLU A 50 -9.71 16.06 -3.54
C GLU A 50 -8.76 14.87 -3.76
N LYS A 51 -7.49 14.99 -3.37
CA LYS A 51 -6.50 13.90 -3.54
C LYS A 51 -6.77 12.73 -2.62
N ARG A 52 -7.43 12.95 -1.48
CA ARG A 52 -7.84 11.86 -0.58
C ARG A 52 -9.03 11.11 -1.16
N GLU A 53 -10.00 11.84 -1.70
CA GLU A 53 -11.19 11.24 -2.32
C GLU A 53 -10.82 10.41 -3.56
N GLU A 54 -9.98 10.94 -4.45
CA GLU A 54 -9.47 10.20 -5.62
C GLU A 54 -8.75 8.91 -5.22
N TYR A 55 -7.93 8.97 -4.15
CA TYR A 55 -7.21 7.80 -3.65
C TYR A 55 -8.16 6.74 -3.10
N ILE A 56 -9.16 7.16 -2.31
CA ILE A 56 -10.19 6.27 -1.76
C ILE A 56 -11.01 5.62 -2.88
N GLU A 57 -11.41 6.41 -3.88
CA GLU A 57 -12.18 5.91 -5.02
C GLU A 57 -11.38 4.90 -5.85
N LYS A 58 -10.08 5.16 -6.07
CA LYS A 58 -9.18 4.22 -6.76
C LYS A 58 -9.06 2.89 -6.02
N ILE A 59 -8.94 2.91 -4.70
CA ILE A 59 -8.92 1.69 -3.89
C ILE A 59 -10.24 0.93 -3.98
N ARG A 60 -11.38 1.64 -3.91
CA ARG A 60 -12.70 1.02 -4.01
C ARG A 60 -12.87 0.34 -5.37
N LYS A 61 -12.57 1.02 -6.48
CA LYS A 61 -12.63 0.45 -7.84
C LYS A 61 -11.75 -0.79 -8.00
N GLN A 62 -10.53 -0.76 -7.45
CA GLN A 62 -9.64 -1.93 -7.50
C GLN A 62 -10.19 -3.14 -6.74
N LYS A 63 -10.84 -2.92 -5.59
CA LYS A 63 -11.49 -4.02 -4.83
C LYS A 63 -12.68 -4.60 -5.58
N GLU A 64 -13.53 -3.76 -6.17
CA GLU A 64 -14.68 -4.18 -6.95
C GLU A 64 -14.27 -5.01 -8.17
N GLN A 65 -13.23 -4.57 -8.90
CA GLN A 65 -12.69 -5.33 -10.04
C GLN A 65 -12.15 -6.70 -9.62
N LYS A 66 -11.42 -6.78 -8.51
CA LYS A 66 -10.91 -8.06 -7.99
C LYS A 66 -12.05 -9.01 -7.61
N LEU A 67 -13.09 -8.51 -6.94
CA LEU A 67 -14.25 -9.31 -6.57
C LEU A 67 -14.99 -9.83 -7.81
N ALA A 68 -15.19 -8.99 -8.82
CA ALA A 68 -15.84 -9.38 -10.07
C ALA A 68 -15.05 -10.48 -10.81
N ILE A 69 -13.71 -10.39 -10.84
CA ILE A 69 -12.86 -11.43 -11.44
C ILE A 69 -12.98 -12.76 -10.68
N ILE A 70 -12.92 -12.72 -9.34
CA ILE A 70 -13.03 -13.91 -8.50
C ILE A 70 -14.40 -14.59 -8.69
N GLN A 71 -15.48 -13.82 -8.77
CA GLN A 71 -16.83 -14.34 -9.02
C GLN A 71 -16.91 -15.03 -10.39
N LYS A 72 -16.43 -14.39 -11.46
CA LYS A 72 -16.39 -15.00 -12.80
C LYS A 72 -15.59 -16.30 -12.83
N GLN A 73 -14.41 -16.33 -12.18
CA GLN A 73 -13.61 -17.55 -12.08
C GLN A 73 -14.33 -18.67 -11.31
N LYS A 74 -15.07 -18.32 -10.26
CA LYS A 74 -15.85 -19.28 -9.48
C LYS A 74 -17.02 -19.85 -10.29
N GLU A 75 -17.71 -19.02 -11.06
CA GLU A 75 -18.80 -19.45 -11.95
C GLU A 75 -18.31 -20.40 -13.05
N GLU A 76 -17.22 -20.04 -13.73
CA GLU A 76 -16.65 -20.89 -14.78
C GLU A 76 -16.15 -22.23 -14.22
N ARG A 77 -15.49 -22.24 -13.05
CA ARG A 77 -15.12 -23.49 -12.37
C ARG A 77 -16.34 -24.33 -11.98
N ALA A 78 -17.42 -23.70 -11.55
CA ALA A 78 -18.65 -24.41 -11.20
C ALA A 78 -19.32 -25.02 -12.45
N ARG A 79 -19.29 -24.33 -13.59
CA ARG A 79 -19.77 -24.86 -14.88
C ARG A 79 -18.97 -26.07 -15.34
N LEU A 80 -17.64 -25.96 -15.35
CA LEU A 80 -16.76 -27.06 -15.72
C LEU A 80 -16.93 -28.29 -14.81
N LYS A 81 -17.13 -28.06 -13.50
CA LYS A 81 -17.38 -29.15 -12.56
C LYS A 81 -18.72 -29.86 -12.83
N LYS A 82 -19.77 -29.11 -13.13
CA LYS A 82 -21.08 -29.69 -13.50
C LYS A 82 -20.97 -30.50 -14.79
N GLU A 83 -20.36 -29.95 -15.83
CA GLU A 83 -20.19 -30.66 -17.10
C GLU A 83 -19.40 -31.96 -16.93
N LYS A 84 -18.34 -31.96 -16.11
CA LYS A 84 -17.58 -33.18 -15.80
C LYS A 84 -18.43 -34.22 -15.07
N GLN A 85 -19.22 -33.80 -14.07
CA GLN A 85 -20.12 -34.70 -13.34
C GLN A 85 -21.21 -35.29 -14.24
N ASP A 86 -21.76 -34.48 -15.15
CA ASP A 86 -22.79 -34.94 -16.09
C ASP A 86 -22.22 -35.97 -17.08
N ARG A 87 -20.98 -35.77 -17.57
CA ARG A 87 -20.29 -36.75 -18.42
C ARG A 87 -20.00 -38.05 -17.69
N GLU A 88 -19.45 -37.99 -16.47
CA GLU A 88 -19.20 -39.19 -15.65
C GLU A 88 -20.49 -39.96 -15.38
N ALA A 89 -21.60 -39.25 -15.11
CA ALA A 89 -22.91 -39.88 -14.90
C ALA A 89 -23.46 -40.54 -16.17
N GLN A 90 -23.24 -39.94 -17.36
CA GLN A 90 -23.60 -40.55 -18.64
C GLN A 90 -22.78 -41.81 -18.91
N GLU A 91 -21.45 -41.76 -18.72
CA GLU A 91 -20.56 -42.90 -18.90
C GLU A 91 -20.94 -44.07 -17.99
N GLN A 92 -21.28 -43.81 -16.72
CA GLN A 92 -21.76 -44.84 -15.79
C GLN A 92 -23.09 -45.46 -16.25
N LYS A 93 -24.04 -44.65 -16.72
CA LYS A 93 -25.33 -45.15 -17.24
C LYS A 93 -25.11 -46.03 -18.48
N GLU A 94 -24.25 -45.62 -19.40
CA GLU A 94 -23.90 -46.43 -20.56
C GLU A 94 -23.20 -47.73 -20.18
N PHE A 95 -22.28 -47.69 -19.23
CA PHE A 95 -21.59 -48.89 -18.74
C PHE A 95 -22.57 -49.89 -18.11
N HIS A 96 -23.48 -49.43 -17.24
CA HIS A 96 -24.52 -50.27 -16.66
C HIS A 96 -25.47 -50.84 -17.71
N ALA A 97 -25.86 -50.07 -18.72
CA ALA A 97 -26.70 -50.55 -19.83
C ALA A 97 -26.00 -51.63 -20.66
N ARG A 98 -24.70 -51.45 -20.97
CA ARG A 98 -23.89 -52.45 -21.71
C ARG A 98 -23.71 -53.74 -20.90
N MET A 99 -23.51 -53.65 -19.59
CA MET A 99 -23.38 -54.82 -18.71
C MET A 99 -24.70 -55.59 -18.60
N LYS A 100 -25.84 -54.90 -18.52
CA LYS A 100 -27.17 -55.53 -18.47
C LYS A 100 -27.55 -56.25 -19.76
N ASN A 101 -27.14 -55.74 -20.93
CA ASN A 101 -27.37 -56.39 -22.23
C ASN A 101 -26.40 -57.56 -22.53
N ARG A 102 -25.37 -57.78 -21.71
CA ARG A 102 -24.41 -58.89 -21.84
C ARG A 102 -24.71 -60.08 -20.91
N SER A 103 -25.66 -59.94 -19.99
CA SER A 103 -26.22 -61.01 -19.15
C SER A 103 -27.51 -61.53 -19.75
#